data_AF-A0A9X4KKE5-F1
#
_entry.id   AF-A0A9X4KKE5-F1
#
_cell.length_a   1.000
_cell.length_b   1.000
_cell.length_c   1.000
_cell.angle_alpha   90.00
_cell.angle_beta   90.00
_cell.angle_gamma   90.00
#
_symmetry.space_group_name_H-M   'P 1'
#
loop_
_entity.id
_entity.type
_entity.pdbx_description
1 polymer ?
#
loop_
_entity_poly.entity_id
_entity_poly.type
_entity_poly.pdbx_seq_one_letter_code
_entity_poly.pdbx_strand_id
1 'polypeptide(L)'
;MRAIIDLFGYLILVGGTIVGLMSGSVTLIVLSLFGGPVLLGVSHLIGIAENVQAHLLDLPPTMDTVRSFIKKAPEYAIDGSDAGIEVYPSADANYEWIELNGDVYMRSKPFRKYIEHVDNRYSFALPGRETVVLRAFDHYYKGAPLFWSDGHAYVMLSAIGLTGVRENDRVALRAIHPAEEAID
;
A
#
# COMPACT_ATOMS: atom_id res chain seq x y z
N MET A 1 2.45 17.54 15.35
CA MET A 1 1.51 18.69 15.46
C MET A 1 0.05 18.21 15.33
N ARG A 2 -0.27 17.39 14.33
CA ARG A 2 -1.58 16.77 14.11
C ARG A 2 -2.22 16.12 15.35
N ALA A 3 -1.51 15.22 16.04
CA ALA A 3 -2.03 14.53 17.23
C ALA A 3 -2.47 15.45 18.38
N ILE A 4 -1.83 16.63 18.51
CA ILE A 4 -2.20 17.63 19.51
C ILE A 4 -3.53 18.29 19.12
N ILE A 5 -3.70 18.62 17.83
CA ILE A 5 -4.94 19.22 17.30
C ILE A 5 -6.10 18.23 17.42
N ASP A 6 -5.87 16.95 17.11
CA ASP A 6 -6.88 15.90 17.29
C ASP A 6 -7.33 15.79 18.75
N LEU A 7 -6.37 15.76 19.69
CA LEU A 7 -6.66 15.70 21.12
C LEU A 7 -7.52 16.89 21.57
N PHE A 8 -7.16 18.12 21.18
CA PHE A 8 -7.96 19.31 21.51
C PHE A 8 -9.32 19.32 20.81
N GLY A 9 -9.41 18.84 19.56
CA GLY A 9 -10.66 18.71 18.83
C GLY A 9 -11.65 17.79 19.55
N TYR A 10 -11.19 16.62 20.00
CA TYR A 10 -11.99 15.70 20.81
C TYR A 10 -12.35 16.26 22.18
N LEU A 11 -11.42 16.96 22.84
CA LEU A 11 -11.65 17.55 24.16
C LEU A 11 -12.70 18.66 24.11
N ILE A 12 -12.69 19.47 23.05
CA ILE A 12 -13.72 20.49 22.80
C ILE A 12 -15.06 19.85 22.45
N LEU A 13 -15.06 18.84 21.57
CA LEU A 13 -16.29 18.15 21.17
C LEU A 13 -16.97 17.46 22.35
N VAL A 14 -16.25 16.57 23.05
CA VAL A 14 -16.80 15.73 24.11
C VAL A 14 -16.92 16.52 25.40
N GLY A 15 -15.85 17.19 25.83
CA GLY A 15 -15.80 17.95 27.07
C GLY A 15 -16.73 19.17 27.03
N GLY A 16 -16.72 19.94 25.94
CA GLY A 16 -17.61 21.09 25.79
C GLY A 16 -19.09 20.71 25.76
N THR A 17 -19.44 19.56 25.14
CA THR A 17 -20.81 19.06 25.13
C THR A 17 -21.25 18.59 26.52
N ILE A 18 -20.40 17.85 27.25
CA ILE A 18 -20.71 17.42 28.62
C ILE A 18 -20.89 18.62 29.56
N VAL A 19 -19.94 19.57 29.54
CA VAL A 19 -20.02 20.77 30.38
C VAL A 19 -21.25 21.60 30.01
N GLY A 20 -21.53 21.78 28.72
CA GLY A 20 -22.70 22.51 28.24
C GLY A 20 -24.02 21.86 28.66
N LEU A 21 -24.11 20.52 28.65
CA LEU A 21 -25.27 19.79 29.17
C LEU A 21 -25.43 19.94 30.69
N MET A 22 -24.34 19.82 31.45
CA MET A 22 -24.37 19.97 32.91
C MET A 22 -24.71 21.39 33.36
N SER A 23 -24.24 22.40 32.60
CA SER A 23 -24.50 23.81 32.90
C SER A 23 -25.78 24.35 32.25
N GLY A 24 -26.48 23.55 31.45
CA GLY A 24 -27.64 23.98 30.65
C GLY A 24 -27.32 25.05 29.59
N SER A 25 -26.05 25.24 29.24
CA SER A 25 -25.63 26.28 28.30
C SER A 25 -25.69 25.78 26.86
N VAL A 26 -26.77 26.14 26.17
CA VAL A 26 -26.96 25.85 24.74
C VAL A 26 -25.82 26.41 23.91
N THR A 27 -25.26 27.58 24.29
CA THR A 27 -24.13 28.19 23.59
C THR A 27 -22.88 27.30 23.64
N LEU A 28 -22.58 26.69 24.79
CA LEU A 28 -21.43 25.78 24.91
C LEU A 28 -21.62 24.51 24.10
N ILE A 29 -22.85 23.98 24.08
CA ILE A 29 -23.21 22.80 23.28
C ILE A 29 -23.06 23.09 21.78
N VAL A 30 -23.55 24.25 21.30
CA VAL A 30 -23.40 24.63 19.89
C VAL A 30 -21.93 24.84 19.55
N LEU A 31 -21.18 25.53 20.41
CA LEU A 31 -19.75 25.78 20.19
C LEU A 31 -18.94 24.48 20.15
N SER A 32 -19.25 23.49 20.99
CA SER A 32 -18.58 22.18 20.97
C SER A 32 -18.95 21.36 19.73
N LEU A 33 -20.23 21.40 19.33
CA LEU A 33 -20.72 20.65 18.18
C LEU A 33 -20.14 21.14 16.85
N PHE A 34 -19.85 22.44 16.73
CA PHE A 34 -19.24 23.01 15.53
C PHE A 34 -17.71 23.18 15.64
N GLY A 35 -17.19 23.61 16.79
CA GLY A 35 -15.77 23.87 17.00
C GLY A 35 -14.91 22.60 16.99
N GLY A 36 -15.40 21.52 17.62
CA GLY A 36 -14.69 20.23 17.67
C GLY A 36 -14.46 19.64 16.27
N PRO A 37 -15.52 19.45 15.44
CA PRO A 37 -15.36 18.89 14.10
C PRO A 37 -14.56 19.79 13.15
N VAL A 38 -14.64 21.11 13.30
CA VAL A 38 -13.80 22.04 12.51
C VAL A 38 -12.32 21.81 12.81
N LEU A 39 -11.93 21.67 14.07
CA LEU A 39 -10.54 21.37 14.44
C LEU A 39 -10.08 20.00 13.92
N LEU A 40 -10.92 18.98 14.02
CA LEU A 40 -10.64 17.66 13.44
C LEU A 40 -10.51 17.71 11.91
N GLY A 41 -11.36 18.50 11.24
CA GLY A 41 -11.27 18.75 9.81
C GLY A 41 -9.97 19.45 9.40
N VAL A 42 -9.55 20.47 10.13
CA VAL A 42 -8.26 21.16 9.92
C VAL A 42 -7.09 20.19 10.13
N SER A 43 -7.14 19.36 11.16
CA SER A 43 -6.13 18.31 11.40
C SER A 43 -6.04 17.33 10.23
N HIS A 44 -7.18 16.95 9.65
CA HIS A 44 -7.21 16.10 8.46
C HIS A 44 -6.60 16.80 7.24
N LEU A 45 -6.90 18.08 7.02
CA LEU A 45 -6.29 18.88 5.95
C LEU A 45 -4.78 19.01 6.11
N ILE A 46 -4.27 19.19 7.33
CA ILE A 46 -2.84 19.19 7.62
C ILE A 46 -2.22 17.85 7.24
N GLY A 47 -2.84 16.73 7.59
CA GLY A 47 -2.35 15.40 7.21
C GLY A 47 -2.31 15.20 5.68
N ILE A 48 -3.28 15.75 4.95
CA ILE A 48 -3.24 15.75 3.47
C ILE A 48 -2.08 16.63 2.97
N ALA A 49 -1.90 17.82 3.53
CA ALA A 49 -0.83 18.73 3.14
C ALA A 49 0.57 18.16 3.43
N GLU A 50 0.77 17.51 4.58
CA GLU A 50 2.01 16.80 4.92
C GLU A 50 2.30 15.68 3.92
N ASN A 51 1.29 14.93 3.50
CA ASN A 51 1.44 13.89 2.47
C ASN A 51 1.77 14.49 1.09
N VAL A 52 1.13 15.59 0.69
CA VAL A 52 1.43 16.28 -0.58
C VAL A 52 2.85 16.86 -0.56
N GLN A 53 3.25 17.47 0.55
CA GLN A 53 4.60 18.00 0.72
C GLN A 53 5.65 16.89 0.69
N ALA A 54 5.38 15.75 1.33
CA ALA A 54 6.25 14.58 1.25
C ALA A 54 6.41 14.08 -0.20
N HIS A 55 5.31 14.04 -0.95
CA HIS A 55 5.34 13.67 -2.37
C HIS A 55 6.15 14.66 -3.23
N LEU A 56 6.01 15.97 -2.98
CA LEU A 56 6.78 17.01 -3.67
C LEU A 56 8.28 16.99 -3.34
N LEU A 57 8.65 16.46 -2.16
CA LEU A 57 10.04 16.35 -1.70
C LEU A 57 10.65 14.97 -1.95
N ASP A 58 9.97 14.09 -2.71
CA ASP A 58 10.38 12.68 -2.94
C ASP A 58 10.66 11.91 -1.63
N LEU A 59 10.02 12.33 -0.53
CA LEU A 59 10.12 11.64 0.75
C LEU A 59 9.34 10.32 0.67
N PRO A 60 9.84 9.25 1.31
CA PRO A 60 9.19 7.95 1.25
C PRO A 60 7.74 8.05 1.74
N PRO A 61 6.77 7.49 0.99
CA PRO A 61 5.36 7.61 1.34
C PRO A 61 5.10 6.96 2.70
N THR A 62 4.23 7.58 3.50
CA THR A 62 3.79 7.02 4.78
C THR A 62 3.04 5.71 4.56
N MET A 63 3.04 4.81 5.56
CA MET A 63 2.30 3.54 5.44
C MET A 63 0.79 3.74 5.24
N ASP A 64 0.22 4.80 5.81
CA ASP A 64 -1.19 5.11 5.61
C ASP A 64 -1.49 5.46 4.15
N THR A 65 -0.59 6.20 3.50
CA THR A 65 -0.67 6.52 2.08
C THR A 65 -0.55 5.26 1.23
N VAL A 66 0.44 4.40 1.49
CA VAL A 66 0.62 3.13 0.78
C VAL A 66 -0.63 2.25 0.92
N ARG A 67 -1.18 2.11 2.12
CA ARG A 67 -2.43 1.37 2.35
C ARG A 67 -3.61 1.97 1.58
N SER A 68 -3.73 3.30 1.53
CA SER A 68 -4.77 3.95 0.74
C SER A 68 -4.60 3.71 -0.76
N PHE A 69 -3.37 3.62 -1.27
CA PHE A 69 -3.11 3.29 -2.68
C PHE A 69 -3.49 1.84 -2.97
N ILE A 70 -3.06 0.91 -2.13
CA ILE A 70 -3.39 -0.52 -2.26
C ILE A 70 -4.91 -0.72 -2.28
N LYS A 71 -5.65 -0.09 -1.37
CA LYS A 71 -7.12 -0.24 -1.29
C LYS A 71 -7.89 0.33 -2.49
N LYS A 72 -7.27 1.24 -3.25
CA LYS A 72 -7.87 1.86 -4.44
C LYS A 72 -7.31 1.30 -5.74
N ALA A 73 -6.35 0.36 -5.65
CA ALA A 73 -5.70 -0.21 -6.81
C ALA A 73 -6.71 -1.03 -7.63
N PRO A 74 -6.68 -0.92 -8.97
CA PRO A 74 -7.49 -1.77 -9.83
C PRO A 74 -7.06 -3.23 -9.68
N GLU A 75 -8.04 -4.14 -9.71
CA GLU A 75 -7.82 -5.58 -9.63
C GLU A 75 -7.93 -6.21 -11.02
N TYR A 76 -7.02 -7.11 -11.34
CA TYR A 76 -6.99 -7.82 -12.63
C TYR A 76 -6.80 -9.31 -12.44
N ALA A 77 -7.32 -10.11 -13.36
CA ALA A 77 -6.99 -11.52 -13.44
C ALA A 77 -5.54 -11.68 -13.91
N ILE A 78 -4.77 -12.54 -13.24
CA ILE A 78 -3.35 -12.75 -13.53
C ILE A 78 -3.19 -13.94 -14.47
N ASP A 79 -2.51 -13.73 -15.58
CA ASP A 79 -2.11 -14.77 -16.52
C ASP A 79 -0.61 -15.02 -16.43
N GLY A 80 -0.25 -16.21 -15.94
CA GLY A 80 1.14 -16.64 -15.80
C GLY A 80 1.65 -17.48 -16.98
N SER A 81 0.83 -17.72 -18.01
CA SER A 81 1.12 -18.68 -19.09
C SER A 81 2.41 -18.33 -19.85
N ASP A 82 2.60 -17.06 -20.21
CA ASP A 82 3.80 -16.56 -20.90
C ASP A 82 5.09 -16.78 -20.09
N ALA A 83 5.01 -16.67 -18.76
CA ALA A 83 6.14 -16.86 -17.85
C ALA A 83 6.33 -18.32 -17.39
N GLY A 84 5.47 -19.25 -17.82
CA GLY A 84 5.43 -20.64 -17.36
C GLY A 84 4.99 -20.80 -15.90
N ILE A 85 4.27 -19.82 -15.35
CA ILE A 85 3.89 -19.74 -13.94
C ILE A 85 2.44 -20.19 -13.78
N GLU A 86 2.22 -21.17 -12.90
CA GLU A 86 0.88 -21.54 -12.47
C GLU A 86 0.42 -20.60 -11.33
N VAL A 87 -0.56 -19.75 -11.65
CA VAL A 87 -1.11 -18.78 -10.70
C VAL A 87 -2.00 -19.48 -9.69
N TYR A 88 -1.79 -19.19 -8.39
CA TYR A 88 -2.64 -19.67 -7.30
C TYR A 88 -3.62 -18.59 -6.84
N PRO A 89 -4.90 -18.90 -6.59
CA PRO A 89 -5.61 -20.11 -7.04
C PRO A 89 -5.81 -20.07 -8.57
N SER A 90 -5.96 -21.24 -9.18
CA SER A 90 -5.97 -21.42 -10.63
C SER A 90 -7.23 -20.91 -11.36
N ALA A 91 -8.18 -20.28 -10.65
CA ALA A 91 -9.44 -19.81 -11.22
C ALA A 91 -9.84 -18.43 -10.66
N ASP A 92 -10.11 -17.48 -11.55
CA ASP A 92 -10.80 -16.19 -11.39
C ASP A 92 -10.40 -15.31 -10.18
N ALA A 93 -9.20 -15.53 -9.63
CA ALA A 93 -8.69 -14.65 -8.58
C ALA A 93 -8.11 -13.39 -9.21
N ASN A 94 -8.74 -12.27 -8.91
CA ASN A 94 -8.20 -10.96 -9.22
C ASN A 94 -7.21 -10.53 -8.13
N TYR A 95 -6.17 -9.82 -8.56
CA TYR A 95 -5.13 -9.29 -7.69
C TYR A 95 -4.90 -7.81 -8.01
N GLU A 96 -4.58 -7.03 -6.97
CA GLU A 96 -4.35 -5.60 -7.13
C GLU A 96 -3.09 -5.33 -7.96
N TRP A 97 -3.22 -4.46 -8.96
CA TRP A 97 -2.08 -3.87 -9.66
C TRP A 97 -1.62 -2.62 -8.93
N ILE A 98 -0.47 -2.72 -8.26
CA ILE A 98 0.04 -1.64 -7.42
C ILE A 98 1.30 -1.07 -8.06
N GLU A 99 1.24 0.21 -8.44
CA GLU A 99 2.40 0.94 -8.95
C GLU A 99 2.87 1.93 -7.89
N LEU A 100 4.09 1.72 -7.39
CA LEU A 100 4.70 2.58 -6.37
C LEU A 100 6.08 3.01 -6.84
N ASN A 101 6.26 4.31 -7.06
CA ASN A 101 7.52 4.91 -7.51
C ASN A 101 8.07 4.33 -8.83
N GLY A 102 7.18 3.96 -9.76
CA GLY A 102 7.54 3.38 -11.07
C GLY A 102 7.77 1.87 -11.05
N ASP A 103 7.78 1.25 -9.88
CA ASP A 103 7.88 -0.20 -9.72
C ASP A 103 6.49 -0.83 -9.58
N VAL A 104 6.30 -1.98 -10.21
CA VAL A 104 5.07 -2.76 -10.13
C VAL A 104 5.18 -3.80 -9.01
N TYR A 105 4.22 -3.75 -8.10
CA TYR A 105 4.05 -4.65 -6.99
C TYR A 105 2.79 -5.48 -7.14
N MET A 106 2.86 -6.71 -6.63
CA MET A 106 1.73 -7.62 -6.55
C MET A 106 1.76 -8.35 -5.22
N ARG A 107 0.60 -8.80 -4.73
CA ARG A 107 0.59 -9.77 -3.63
C ARG A 107 1.43 -10.99 -4.02
N SER A 108 2.10 -11.60 -3.06
CA SER A 108 2.91 -12.80 -3.25
C SER A 108 2.08 -14.09 -3.42
N LYS A 109 0.81 -14.06 -3.01
CA LYS A 109 -0.13 -15.20 -3.07
C LYS A 109 -0.27 -15.90 -4.45
N PRO A 110 -0.30 -15.18 -5.60
CA PRO A 110 -0.26 -15.78 -6.94
C PRO A 110 0.89 -16.78 -7.12
N PHE A 111 2.03 -16.51 -6.49
CA PHE A 111 3.25 -17.30 -6.62
C PHE A 111 3.41 -18.35 -5.53
N ARG A 112 2.36 -18.65 -4.75
CA ARG A 112 2.45 -19.51 -3.56
C ARG A 112 3.15 -20.85 -3.82
N LYS A 113 2.98 -21.44 -5.00
CA LYS A 113 3.62 -22.73 -5.35
C LYS A 113 5.14 -22.64 -5.51
N TYR A 114 5.66 -21.44 -5.70
CA TYR A 114 7.07 -21.13 -5.97
C TYR A 114 7.73 -20.35 -4.82
N ILE A 115 7.03 -20.21 -3.69
CA ILE A 115 7.51 -19.47 -2.53
C ILE A 115 7.78 -20.46 -1.39
N GLU A 116 9.00 -20.37 -0.85
CA GLU A 116 9.30 -20.86 0.49
C GLU A 116 9.50 -19.68 1.43
N HIS A 117 8.89 -19.74 2.61
CA HIS A 117 8.95 -18.68 3.61
C HIS A 117 9.57 -19.21 4.89
N VAL A 118 10.69 -18.60 5.31
CA VAL A 118 11.37 -18.88 6.57
C VAL A 118 11.59 -17.54 7.29
N ASP A 119 10.98 -17.38 8.46
CA ASP A 119 11.01 -16.17 9.29
C ASP A 119 10.59 -14.88 8.57
N ASN A 120 11.55 -14.08 8.10
CA ASN A 120 11.31 -12.85 7.34
C ASN A 120 11.92 -12.91 5.93
N ARG A 121 12.24 -14.11 5.44
CA ARG A 121 12.83 -14.34 4.12
C ARG A 121 11.92 -15.18 3.25
N TYR A 122 11.78 -14.74 2.02
CA TYR A 122 11.00 -15.39 0.98
C TYR A 122 11.95 -15.84 -0.12
N SER A 123 11.98 -17.13 -0.39
CA SER A 123 12.69 -17.73 -1.51
C SER A 123 11.71 -17.92 -2.66
N PHE A 124 11.99 -17.29 -3.81
CA PHE A 124 11.17 -17.39 -5.02
C PHE A 124 11.89 -18.27 -6.03
N ALA A 125 11.39 -19.49 -6.23
CA ALA A 125 11.92 -20.48 -7.16
C ALA A 125 10.98 -20.60 -8.38
N LEU A 126 10.99 -19.57 -9.24
CA LEU A 126 10.14 -19.52 -10.43
C LEU A 126 10.68 -20.40 -11.57
N PRO A 127 9.81 -20.98 -12.42
CA PRO A 127 10.24 -21.80 -13.55
C PRO A 127 11.15 -21.02 -14.51
N GLY A 128 12.25 -21.65 -14.94
CA GLY A 128 13.20 -21.07 -15.90
C GLY A 128 14.02 -19.90 -15.37
N ARG A 129 14.10 -19.70 -14.05
CA ARG A 129 14.80 -18.57 -13.41
C ARG A 129 15.64 -19.04 -12.22
N GLU A 130 16.63 -18.24 -11.86
CA GLU A 130 17.39 -18.44 -10.63
C GLU A 130 16.50 -18.18 -9.40
N THR A 131 16.80 -18.89 -8.31
CA THR A 131 16.08 -18.69 -7.05
C THR A 131 16.49 -17.36 -6.43
N VAL A 132 15.52 -16.48 -6.19
CA VAL A 132 15.76 -15.18 -5.56
C VAL A 132 15.31 -15.21 -4.11
N VAL A 133 16.19 -14.84 -3.18
CA VAL A 133 15.86 -14.74 -1.76
C VAL A 133 15.70 -13.27 -1.38
N LEU A 134 14.48 -12.89 -1.00
CA LEU A 134 14.13 -11.54 -0.60
C LEU A 134 13.82 -11.47 0.90
N ARG A 135 14.29 -10.41 1.56
CA ARG A 135 13.87 -10.09 2.92
C ARG A 135 12.58 -9.27 2.88
N ALA A 136 11.57 -9.70 3.62
CA ALA A 136 10.35 -8.94 3.80
C ALA A 136 10.56 -7.84 4.83
N PHE A 137 10.16 -6.62 4.48
CA PHE A 137 10.16 -5.48 5.39
C PHE A 137 8.77 -5.26 5.99
N ASP A 138 8.71 -4.79 7.23
CA ASP A 138 7.44 -4.53 7.92
C ASP A 138 6.68 -3.31 7.37
N HIS A 139 7.36 -2.52 6.54
CA HIS A 139 6.83 -1.32 5.90
C HIS A 139 7.47 -1.12 4.53
N TYR A 140 6.75 -0.45 3.64
CA TYR A 140 7.29 -0.03 2.36
C TYR A 140 8.30 1.12 2.52
N TYR A 141 9.37 1.05 1.73
CA TYR A 141 10.24 2.18 1.41
C TYR A 141 10.53 2.15 -0.09
N LYS A 142 10.99 3.27 -0.65
CA LYS A 142 11.25 3.37 -2.10
C LYS A 142 12.25 2.29 -2.55
N GLY A 143 11.85 1.46 -3.50
CA GLY A 143 12.64 0.33 -4.01
C GLY A 143 12.68 -0.91 -3.10
N ALA A 144 11.81 -1.01 -2.08
CA ALA A 144 11.73 -2.21 -1.25
C ALA A 144 11.30 -3.43 -2.09
N PRO A 145 12.10 -4.50 -2.21
CA PRO A 145 11.76 -5.62 -3.10
C PRO A 145 10.57 -6.45 -2.59
N LEU A 146 10.33 -6.44 -1.28
CA LEU A 146 9.26 -7.19 -0.63
C LEU A 146 8.85 -6.50 0.68
N PHE A 147 7.57 -6.22 0.88
CA PHE A 147 7.08 -5.62 2.13
C PHE A 147 5.73 -6.18 2.57
N TRP A 148 5.44 -6.06 3.86
CA TRP A 148 4.17 -6.43 4.45
C TRP A 148 3.22 -5.24 4.55
N SER A 149 1.96 -5.46 4.22
CA SER A 149 0.86 -4.52 4.47
C SER A 149 -0.44 -5.28 4.70
N ASP A 150 -1.19 -4.92 5.74
CA ASP A 150 -2.52 -5.47 6.06
C ASP A 150 -2.58 -7.02 6.06
N GLY A 151 -1.53 -7.68 6.56
CA GLY A 151 -1.45 -9.15 6.64
C GLY A 151 -1.08 -9.85 5.32
N HIS A 152 -0.67 -9.09 4.31
CA HIS A 152 -0.23 -9.62 3.02
C HIS A 152 1.18 -9.16 2.68
N ALA A 153 1.97 -10.04 2.07
CA ALA A 153 3.28 -9.70 1.53
C ALA A 153 3.16 -9.29 0.06
N TYR A 154 3.68 -8.12 -0.27
CA TYR A 154 3.71 -7.51 -1.60
C TYR A 154 5.13 -7.54 -2.14
N VAL A 155 5.30 -8.16 -3.31
CA VAL A 155 6.59 -8.36 -3.98
C VAL A 155 6.68 -7.45 -5.20
N MET A 156 7.84 -6.85 -5.39
CA MET A 156 8.20 -6.14 -6.62
C MET A 156 8.43 -7.18 -7.73
N LEU A 157 7.71 -7.08 -8.84
CA LEU A 157 7.81 -8.08 -9.92
C LEU A 157 9.24 -8.15 -10.50
N SER A 158 9.88 -6.99 -10.70
CA SER A 158 11.23 -6.93 -11.25
C SER A 158 12.27 -7.58 -10.33
N ALA A 159 12.07 -7.53 -9.01
CA ALA A 159 12.95 -8.18 -8.04
C ALA A 159 12.93 -9.72 -8.14
N ILE A 160 11.87 -10.31 -8.71
CA ILE A 160 11.75 -11.75 -8.97
C ILE A 160 11.90 -12.10 -10.46
N GLY A 161 12.41 -11.18 -11.27
CA GLY A 161 12.65 -11.41 -12.70
C GLY A 161 11.36 -11.49 -13.54
N LEU A 162 10.31 -10.81 -13.09
CA LEU A 162 9.02 -10.70 -13.78
C LEU A 162 8.69 -9.26 -14.13
N THR A 163 7.96 -9.08 -15.23
CA THR A 163 7.26 -7.85 -15.55
C THR A 163 5.79 -8.16 -15.78
N GLY A 164 4.93 -7.20 -15.48
CA GLY A 164 3.50 -7.30 -15.76
C GLY A 164 3.17 -6.43 -16.96
N VAL A 165 2.37 -6.97 -17.89
CA VAL A 165 1.78 -6.18 -18.99
C VAL A 165 0.27 -6.25 -18.85
N ARG A 166 -0.37 -5.07 -18.80
CA ARG A 166 -1.83 -4.97 -18.77
C ARG A 166 -2.36 -5.18 -20.18
N GLU A 167 -3.16 -6.22 -20.36
CA GLU A 167 -3.81 -6.58 -21.62
C GLU A 167 -5.30 -6.76 -21.38
N ASN A 168 -6.10 -5.78 -21.81
CA ASN A 168 -7.53 -5.71 -21.53
C ASN A 168 -7.82 -5.73 -20.01
N ASP A 169 -8.55 -6.74 -19.53
CA ASP A 169 -8.89 -6.96 -18.10
C ASP A 169 -7.96 -7.97 -17.41
N ARG A 170 -6.78 -8.20 -17.98
CA ARG A 170 -5.80 -9.17 -17.46
C ARG A 170 -4.42 -8.56 -17.34
N VAL A 171 -3.63 -9.15 -16.45
CA VAL A 171 -2.21 -8.87 -16.33
C VAL A 171 -1.45 -10.12 -16.76
N ALA A 172 -0.80 -10.04 -17.91
CA ALA A 172 0.12 -11.07 -18.39
C ALA A 172 1.46 -10.90 -17.69
N LEU A 173 1.93 -11.94 -17.00
CA LEU A 173 3.25 -12.00 -16.41
C LEU A 173 4.25 -12.49 -17.45
N ARG A 174 5.32 -11.73 -17.65
CA ARG A 174 6.40 -12.05 -18.58
C ARG A 174 7.73 -12.12 -17.85
N ALA A 175 8.64 -12.96 -18.35
CA ALA A 175 10.02 -12.95 -17.90
C ALA A 175 10.68 -11.62 -18.28
N ILE A 176 11.40 -11.02 -17.33
CA ILE A 176 12.41 -10.03 -17.71
C ILE A 176 13.58 -10.84 -18.23
N HIS A 177 13.72 -10.93 -19.55
CA HIS A 177 14.99 -11.33 -20.12
C HIS A 177 16.00 -10.23 -19.75
N PRO A 178 17.18 -10.58 -19.18
CA PRO A 178 18.27 -9.61 -19.18
C PRO A 178 18.45 -9.18 -20.63
N ALA A 179 18.38 -7.88 -20.90
CA ALA A 179 18.68 -7.36 -22.21
C ALA A 179 20.03 -7.97 -22.61
N GLU A 180 20.04 -8.73 -23.71
CA GLU A 180 21.28 -9.05 -24.41
C GLU A 180 22.11 -7.78 -24.44
N GLU A 181 23.35 -7.90 -24.00
CA GLU A 181 24.37 -6.86 -24.04
C GLU A 181 24.23 -6.10 -25.36
N ALA A 182 23.80 -4.84 -25.28
CA ALA A 182 23.95 -3.90 -26.38
C ALA A 182 25.46 -3.61 -26.52
N ILE A 183 26.16 -4.56 -27.13
CA ILE A 183 27.48 -4.40 -27.72
C ILE A 183 27.31 -4.82 -29.18
N ASP A 184 27.09 -3.82 -30.03
CA ASP A 184 27.90 -3.62 -31.24
C ASP A 184 27.85 -2.14 -31.65
#